data_AF-A0A3L7SCY4-F1
#
_entry.id   AF-A0A3L7SCY4-F1
#
_cell.length_a   1.000
_cell.length_b   1.000
_cell.length_c   1.000
_cell.angle_alpha   90.00
_cell.angle_beta   90.00
_cell.angle_gamma   90.00
#
_symmetry.space_group_name_H-M   'P 1'
#
loop_
_entity.id
_entity.type
_entity.pdbx_description
1 polymer ?
#
loop_
_entity_poly.entity_id
_entity_poly.type
_entity_poly.pdbx_seq_one_letter_code
_entity_poly.pdbx_strand_id
1 'polypeptide(L)'
;MKVAIIGAGISGLTCAWLLHPHHEITLYESESVVGGHSNTVEFDSEGKTYRIDTGFIVYNDRNYPNFMKLLTRLAIRGVPTEMSFAVRCDRTGIEYSGSGLAGVFAQKRNLLRPSFLRMVADILRFNRAGAEDAERDLGTMTVGEYLSRNGYGTAFSEHYLLPMGAAIWSCPTGTFADFPIQFILEFYRNHGLLSLTNRPQWYTIPGGSRRYVERISAPFMTRIRTSSPVQRVERDAEGVTVSAAGDVSRFDEVIFACHSDQAL
;
A
#
# COMPACT_ATOMS: atom_id res chain seq x y z
N MET A 1 -21.89 -23.44 10.44
CA MET A 1 -22.22 -22.86 9.12
C MET A 1 -21.08 -23.11 8.16
N LYS A 2 -21.42 -23.29 6.89
CA LYS A 2 -20.53 -23.46 5.76
C LYS A 2 -20.38 -22.13 5.00
N VAL A 3 -19.17 -21.58 4.94
CA VAL A 3 -18.90 -20.23 4.43
C VAL A 3 -17.92 -20.29 3.26
N ALA A 4 -18.30 -19.69 2.12
CA ALA A 4 -17.39 -19.46 1.00
C ALA A 4 -16.69 -18.11 1.16
N ILE A 5 -15.38 -18.06 0.92
CA ILE A 5 -14.60 -16.82 0.87
C ILE A 5 -13.95 -16.73 -0.52
N ILE A 6 -14.19 -15.65 -1.24
CA ILE A 6 -13.75 -15.45 -2.63
C ILE A 6 -12.59 -14.46 -2.64
N GLY A 7 -11.39 -14.95 -2.96
CA GLY A 7 -10.13 -14.23 -2.89
C GLY A 7 -9.29 -14.65 -1.69
N ALA A 8 -8.03 -15.06 -1.94
CA ALA A 8 -7.06 -15.43 -0.91
C ALA A 8 -5.94 -14.38 -0.75
N GLY A 9 -6.28 -13.10 -0.94
CA GLY A 9 -5.47 -11.98 -0.46
C GLY A 9 -5.51 -11.84 1.07
N ILE A 10 -4.81 -10.83 1.61
CA ILE A 10 -4.72 -10.61 3.07
C ILE A 10 -6.09 -10.47 3.76
N SER A 11 -7.07 -9.83 3.10
CA SER A 11 -8.45 -9.72 3.59
C SER A 11 -9.10 -11.10 3.76
N GLY A 12 -9.12 -11.91 2.68
CA GLY A 12 -9.72 -13.24 2.68
C GLY A 12 -9.01 -14.21 3.63
N LEU A 13 -7.68 -14.19 3.67
CA LEU A 13 -6.89 -14.98 4.61
C LEU A 13 -7.15 -14.60 6.07
N THR A 14 -7.34 -13.30 6.36
CA THR A 14 -7.69 -12.85 7.72
C THR A 14 -9.10 -13.28 8.10
N CYS A 15 -10.07 -13.15 7.20
CA CYS A 15 -11.43 -13.67 7.40
C CYS A 15 -11.42 -15.17 7.69
N ALA A 16 -10.70 -15.94 6.88
CA ALA A 16 -10.52 -17.38 7.04
C ALA A 16 -9.90 -17.73 8.40
N TRP A 17 -8.84 -17.02 8.78
CA TRP A 17 -8.15 -17.25 10.05
C TRP A 17 -9.05 -17.02 11.26
N LEU A 18 -9.94 -16.03 11.21
CA LEU A 18 -10.92 -15.78 12.28
C LEU A 18 -12.07 -16.80 12.29
N LEU A 19 -12.51 -17.27 11.11
CA LEU A 19 -13.71 -18.12 10.99
C LEU A 19 -13.42 -19.63 11.09
N HIS A 20 -12.24 -20.10 10.65
CA HIS A 20 -11.93 -21.53 10.58
C HIS A 20 -12.09 -22.33 11.89
N PRO A 21 -11.96 -21.76 13.11
CA PRO A 21 -12.15 -22.52 14.35
C PRO A 21 -13.63 -22.83 14.65
N HIS A 22 -14.56 -22.08 14.06
CA HIS A 22 -16.00 -22.13 14.40
C HIS A 22 -16.88 -22.45 13.20
N HIS A 23 -16.35 -22.38 11.98
CA HIS A 23 -17.08 -22.57 10.74
C HIS A 23 -16.36 -23.52 9.78
N GLU A 24 -17.13 -24.23 8.96
CA GLU A 24 -16.60 -24.92 7.79
C GLU A 24 -16.37 -23.85 6.72
N ILE A 25 -15.12 -23.63 6.34
CA ILE A 25 -14.77 -22.60 5.36
C ILE A 25 -14.23 -23.25 4.09
N THR A 26 -14.50 -22.62 2.95
CA THR A 26 -13.81 -22.89 1.68
C THR A 26 -13.34 -21.56 1.10
N LEU A 27 -12.06 -21.45 0.79
CA LEU A 27 -11.49 -20.28 0.12
C LEU A 27 -11.30 -20.60 -1.35
N TYR A 28 -11.64 -19.65 -2.22
CA TYR A 28 -11.40 -19.73 -3.65
C TYR A 28 -10.38 -18.67 -4.04
N GLU A 29 -9.34 -19.09 -4.77
CA GLU A 29 -8.31 -18.22 -5.32
C GLU A 29 -8.16 -18.51 -6.81
N SER A 30 -8.20 -17.46 -7.62
CA SER A 30 -8.07 -17.56 -9.07
C SER A 30 -6.64 -17.94 -9.47
N GLU A 31 -5.66 -17.42 -8.74
CA GLU A 31 -4.25 -17.69 -8.99
C GLU A 31 -3.80 -19.06 -8.45
N SER A 32 -2.65 -19.53 -8.90
CA SER A 32 -2.02 -20.77 -8.39
C SER A 32 -1.41 -20.60 -6.98
N VAL A 33 -1.35 -19.37 -6.48
CA VAL A 33 -0.75 -19.02 -5.18
C VAL A 33 -1.66 -18.08 -4.40
N VAL A 34 -1.59 -18.17 -3.07
CA VAL A 34 -2.31 -17.29 -2.15
C VAL A 34 -1.49 -16.03 -1.82
N GLY A 35 -2.15 -14.97 -1.36
CA GLY A 35 -1.50 -13.76 -0.84
C GLY A 35 -1.81 -12.47 -1.62
N GLY A 36 -2.27 -12.57 -2.87
CA GLY A 36 -2.56 -11.43 -3.73
C GLY A 36 -1.37 -10.47 -3.86
N HIS A 37 -1.55 -9.20 -3.51
CA HIS A 37 -0.46 -8.19 -3.49
C HIS A 37 0.68 -8.46 -2.49
N SER A 38 0.54 -9.48 -1.64
CA SER A 38 1.58 -9.93 -0.71
C SER A 38 2.53 -10.86 -1.47
N ASN A 39 3.39 -10.28 -2.31
CA ASN A 39 4.22 -11.02 -3.24
C ASN A 39 5.71 -10.86 -2.90
N THR A 40 6.33 -11.97 -2.48
CA THR A 40 7.78 -12.08 -2.30
C THR A 40 8.37 -12.87 -3.46
N VAL A 41 9.32 -12.28 -4.18
CA VAL A 41 10.09 -12.94 -5.24
C VAL A 41 11.45 -13.36 -4.70
N GLU A 42 11.89 -14.56 -5.05
CA GLU A 42 13.23 -15.05 -4.73
C GLU A 42 14.13 -14.93 -5.94
N PHE A 43 15.38 -14.50 -5.73
CA PHE A 43 16.41 -14.59 -6.76
C PHE A 43 17.77 -14.90 -6.14
N ASP A 44 18.56 -15.68 -6.85
CA ASP A 44 19.91 -16.02 -6.45
C ASP A 44 20.91 -15.06 -7.10
N SER A 45 21.81 -14.51 -6.29
CA SER A 45 22.93 -13.68 -6.77
C SER A 45 24.12 -13.85 -5.85
N GLU A 46 25.32 -14.01 -6.43
CA GLU A 46 26.59 -14.13 -5.69
C GLU A 46 26.57 -15.23 -4.60
N GLY A 47 25.91 -16.36 -4.87
CA GLY A 47 25.79 -17.48 -3.93
C GLY A 47 24.86 -17.21 -2.74
N LYS A 48 24.01 -16.18 -2.82
CA LYS A 48 22.99 -15.85 -1.80
C LYS A 48 21.62 -15.79 -2.44
N THR A 49 20.62 -16.34 -1.74
CA THR A 49 19.21 -16.19 -2.10
C THR A 49 18.64 -14.94 -1.43
N TYR A 50 18.12 -14.02 -2.23
CA TYR A 50 17.45 -12.82 -1.78
C TYR A 50 15.94 -12.99 -1.88
N ARG A 51 15.21 -12.37 -0.96
CA ARG A 51 13.75 -12.35 -0.91
C ARG A 51 13.30 -10.89 -0.98
N ILE A 52 12.64 -10.50 -2.06
CA ILE A 52 12.19 -9.13 -2.30
C ILE A 52 10.67 -9.10 -2.38
N ASP A 53 10.06 -8.27 -1.54
CA ASP A 53 8.64 -7.96 -1.70
C ASP A 53 8.44 -6.95 -2.85
N THR A 54 7.50 -7.23 -3.74
CA THR A 54 7.20 -6.39 -4.92
C THR A 54 5.84 -5.70 -4.86
N GLY A 55 5.05 -5.95 -3.81
CA GLY A 55 3.76 -5.31 -3.58
C GLY A 55 3.73 -4.68 -2.20
N PHE A 56 3.28 -5.44 -1.21
CA PHE A 56 3.33 -4.99 0.19
C PHE A 56 4.72 -5.16 0.79
N ILE A 57 5.42 -4.04 1.03
CA ILE A 57 6.83 -4.04 1.46
C ILE A 57 7.06 -3.57 2.91
N VAL A 58 6.17 -2.72 3.44
CA VAL A 58 6.33 -2.04 4.74
C VAL A 58 5.00 -1.75 5.43
N TYR A 59 5.06 -1.60 6.75
CA TYR A 59 3.95 -1.16 7.60
C TYR A 59 4.47 -0.24 8.70
N ASN A 60 3.58 0.42 9.45
CA ASN A 60 3.99 1.30 10.54
C ASN A 60 3.10 1.19 11.79
N ASP A 61 3.63 1.69 12.91
CA ASP A 61 3.02 1.61 14.24
C ASP A 61 1.74 2.44 14.43
N ARG A 62 1.46 3.39 13.53
CA ARG A 62 0.29 4.28 13.63
C ARG A 62 -0.89 3.77 12.81
N ASN A 63 -0.64 3.39 11.57
CA ASN A 63 -1.69 3.10 10.58
C ASN A 63 -2.02 1.61 10.49
N TYR A 64 -1.21 0.73 11.09
CA TYR A 64 -1.35 -0.73 10.98
C TYR A 64 -1.55 -1.45 12.32
N PRO A 65 -2.32 -0.93 13.30
CA PRO A 65 -2.41 -1.52 14.63
C PRO A 65 -2.98 -2.96 14.60
N ASN A 66 -3.96 -3.22 13.74
CA ASN A 66 -4.55 -4.56 13.62
C ASN A 66 -3.62 -5.54 12.91
N PHE A 67 -2.90 -5.09 11.90
CA PHE A 67 -1.91 -5.93 11.22
C PHE A 67 -0.75 -6.27 12.15
N MET A 68 -0.27 -5.34 12.97
CA MET A 68 0.76 -5.63 13.99
C MET A 68 0.27 -6.64 15.05
N LYS A 69 -0.99 -6.54 15.48
CA LYS A 69 -1.60 -7.54 16.37
C LYS A 69 -1.67 -8.91 15.70
N LEU A 70 -2.04 -8.97 14.42
CA LEU A 70 -2.04 -10.20 13.62
C LEU A 70 -0.63 -10.80 13.53
N LEU A 71 0.38 -10.02 13.14
CA LEU A 71 1.77 -10.49 13.08
C LEU A 71 2.25 -11.05 14.44
N THR A 72 1.89 -10.37 15.53
CA THR A 72 2.20 -10.83 16.89
C THR A 72 1.55 -12.19 17.17
N ARG A 73 0.28 -12.38 16.80
CA ARG A 73 -0.44 -13.67 16.94
C ARG A 73 0.18 -14.78 16.08
N LEU A 74 0.76 -14.43 14.93
CA LEU A 74 1.47 -15.36 14.05
C LEU A 74 2.93 -15.61 14.45
N ALA A 75 3.37 -15.01 15.58
CA ALA A 75 4.75 -15.02 16.05
C ALA A 75 5.75 -14.48 15.01
N ILE A 76 5.35 -13.44 14.28
CA ILE A 76 6.18 -12.73 13.31
C ILE A 76 6.56 -11.37 13.89
N ARG A 77 7.86 -11.09 13.92
CA ARG A 77 8.41 -9.81 14.35
C ARG A 77 8.98 -9.08 13.14
N GLY A 78 8.47 -7.88 12.86
CA GLY A 78 9.10 -6.99 11.90
C GLY A 78 10.34 -6.32 12.46
N VAL A 79 11.18 -5.83 11.55
CA VAL A 79 12.39 -5.05 11.87
C VAL A 79 12.18 -3.59 11.47
N PRO A 80 12.69 -2.63 12.26
CA PRO A 80 12.67 -1.23 11.87
C PRO A 80 13.29 -1.03 10.49
N THR A 81 12.65 -0.21 9.67
CA THR A 81 13.13 0.19 8.35
C THR A 81 12.84 1.67 8.14
N GLU A 82 13.47 2.27 7.13
CA GLU A 82 13.21 3.64 6.73
C GLU A 82 12.43 3.67 5.41
N MET A 83 11.55 4.67 5.29
CA MET A 83 10.96 5.08 4.00
C MET A 83 11.59 6.41 3.58
N SER A 84 12.83 6.35 3.10
CA SER A 84 13.56 7.53 2.62
C SER A 84 13.16 7.90 1.20
N PHE A 85 13.23 9.19 0.87
CA PHE A 85 13.00 9.70 -0.48
C PHE A 85 14.18 10.57 -0.93
N ALA A 86 14.61 10.37 -2.17
CA ALA A 86 15.64 11.16 -2.82
C ALA A 86 15.30 11.38 -4.29
N VAL A 87 15.71 12.53 -4.82
CA VAL A 87 15.50 12.89 -6.22
C VAL A 87 16.82 13.25 -6.84
N ARG A 88 17.04 12.68 -8.03
CA ARG A 88 18.06 13.09 -8.98
C ARG A 88 17.37 13.38 -10.31
N CYS A 89 17.59 14.57 -10.86
CA CYS A 89 17.10 14.93 -12.19
C CYS A 89 18.29 15.24 -13.10
N ASP A 90 18.59 14.33 -14.03
CA ASP A 90 19.70 14.51 -14.96
C ASP A 90 19.49 15.71 -15.91
N ARG A 91 18.23 16.07 -16.20
CA ARG A 91 17.88 17.23 -17.04
C ARG A 91 18.26 18.57 -16.42
N THR A 92 18.11 18.70 -15.10
CA THR A 92 18.34 19.97 -14.38
C THR A 92 19.56 19.93 -13.47
N GLY A 93 20.21 18.76 -13.37
CA GLY A 93 21.33 18.45 -12.50
C GLY A 93 21.02 18.52 -11.00
N ILE A 94 19.75 18.59 -10.60
CA ILE A 94 19.36 18.70 -9.19
C ILE A 94 19.48 17.33 -8.52
N GLU A 95 20.05 17.33 -7.31
CA GLU A 95 20.13 16.16 -6.46
C GLU A 95 19.87 16.59 -5.01
N TYR A 96 19.00 15.87 -4.32
CA TYR A 96 18.76 16.04 -2.88
C TYR A 96 18.08 14.79 -2.29
N SER A 97 18.13 14.66 -0.97
CA SER A 97 17.32 13.68 -0.23
C SER A 97 16.57 14.32 0.94
N GLY A 98 15.50 13.67 1.38
CA GLY A 98 14.75 14.06 2.57
C GLY A 98 15.41 13.68 3.90
N SER A 99 16.61 13.07 3.85
CA SER A 99 17.33 12.54 5.03
C SER A 99 18.11 13.65 5.74
N GLY A 100 17.37 14.57 6.39
CA GLY A 100 17.93 15.69 7.14
C GLY A 100 18.56 16.79 6.26
N LEU A 101 19.14 17.81 6.90
CA LEU A 101 19.69 18.98 6.20
C LEU A 101 20.88 18.64 5.30
N ALA A 102 21.73 17.70 5.71
CA ALA A 102 22.83 17.22 4.90
C ALA A 102 22.35 16.49 3.63
N GLY A 103 21.19 15.84 3.69
CA GLY A 103 20.54 15.25 2.52
C GLY A 103 19.93 16.30 1.60
N VAL A 104 19.21 17.28 2.17
CA VAL A 104 18.60 18.37 1.40
C VAL A 104 19.66 19.17 0.65
N PHE A 105 20.80 19.43 1.29
CA PHE A 105 21.93 20.14 0.70
C PHE A 105 23.10 19.21 0.35
N ALA A 106 22.83 17.94 0.02
CA ALA A 106 23.85 17.00 -0.44
C ALA A 106 24.68 17.59 -1.58
N GLN A 107 24.01 18.37 -2.44
CA GLN A 107 24.65 19.21 -3.43
C GLN A 107 24.80 20.66 -2.92
N LYS A 108 25.99 21.03 -2.43
CA LYS A 108 26.27 22.35 -1.81
C LYS A 108 25.86 23.57 -2.66
N ARG A 109 25.94 23.46 -4.00
CA ARG A 109 25.52 24.54 -4.92
C ARG A 109 24.05 24.93 -4.78
N ASN A 110 23.21 24.03 -4.26
CA ASN A 110 21.80 24.30 -4.02
C ASN A 110 21.57 25.40 -2.96
N LEU A 111 22.56 25.67 -2.08
CA LEU A 111 22.53 26.80 -1.15
C LEU A 111 22.48 28.16 -1.86
N LEU A 112 22.97 28.23 -3.10
CA LEU A 112 22.99 29.45 -3.90
C LEU A 112 22.00 29.40 -5.08
N ARG A 113 21.15 28.37 -5.15
CA ARG A 113 20.20 28.16 -6.26
C ARG A 113 18.81 28.67 -5.85
N PRO A 114 18.34 29.83 -6.35
CA PRO A 114 17.09 30.43 -5.87
C PRO A 114 15.87 29.54 -6.07
N SER A 115 15.80 28.82 -7.19
CA SER A 115 14.69 27.88 -7.45
C SER A 115 14.67 26.71 -6.47
N PHE A 116 15.83 26.25 -6.00
CA PHE A 116 15.94 25.21 -4.97
C PHE A 116 15.48 25.71 -3.61
N LEU A 117 15.95 26.90 -3.20
CA LEU A 117 15.54 27.50 -1.93
C LEU A 117 14.04 27.78 -1.91
N ARG A 118 13.48 28.25 -3.03
CA ARG A 118 12.03 28.41 -3.19
C ARG A 118 11.29 27.08 -3.10
N MET A 119 11.81 26.02 -3.72
CA MET A 119 11.25 24.67 -3.57
C MET A 119 11.21 24.25 -2.10
N VAL A 120 12.29 24.43 -1.34
CA VAL A 120 12.32 24.09 0.09
C VAL A 120 11.29 24.91 0.88
N ALA A 121 11.17 26.21 0.60
CA ALA A 121 10.14 27.05 1.21
C ALA A 121 8.72 26.57 0.87
N ASP A 122 8.49 26.18 -0.39
CA ASP A 122 7.22 25.63 -0.86
C ASP A 122 6.90 24.27 -0.20
N ILE A 123 7.89 23.42 0.06
CA ILE A 123 7.71 22.17 0.84
C ILE A 123 7.20 22.48 2.25
N LEU A 124 7.83 23.43 2.94
CA LEU A 124 7.41 23.81 4.29
C LEU A 124 6.02 24.45 4.30
N ARG A 125 5.71 25.26 3.28
CA ARG A 125 4.40 25.86 3.07
C ARG A 125 3.34 24.79 2.83
N PHE A 126 3.60 23.84 1.94
CA PHE A 126 2.72 22.72 1.64
C PHE A 126 2.46 21.83 2.84
N ASN A 127 3.50 21.50 3.61
CA ASN A 127 3.35 20.70 4.81
C ASN A 127 2.43 21.35 5.85
N ARG A 128 2.54 22.67 6.02
CA ARG A 128 1.67 23.44 6.94
C ARG A 128 0.24 23.54 6.40
N ALA A 129 0.08 24.07 5.20
CA ALA A 129 -1.24 24.29 4.60
C ALA A 129 -1.97 22.96 4.39
N GLY A 130 -1.27 21.93 3.90
CA GLY A 130 -1.81 20.60 3.68
C GLY A 130 -2.29 19.91 4.96
N ALA A 131 -1.68 20.19 6.11
CA ALA A 131 -2.14 19.61 7.38
C ALA A 131 -3.49 20.21 7.81
N GLU A 132 -3.68 21.52 7.59
CA GLU A 132 -4.94 22.22 7.83
C GLU A 132 -6.00 21.83 6.78
N ASP A 133 -5.59 21.75 5.52
CA ASP A 133 -6.47 21.43 4.40
C ASP A 133 -6.94 19.97 4.41
N ALA A 134 -6.18 19.05 5.01
CA ALA A 134 -6.59 17.65 5.21
C ALA A 134 -7.82 17.47 6.12
N GLU A 135 -8.27 18.53 6.81
CA GLU A 135 -9.49 18.56 7.63
C GLU A 135 -10.66 19.26 6.94
N ARG A 136 -10.42 19.84 5.76
CA ARG A 136 -11.44 20.54 4.97
C ARG A 136 -12.04 19.60 3.93
N ASP A 137 -13.16 20.00 3.37
CA ASP A 137 -13.70 19.41 2.15
C ASP A 137 -13.20 20.20 0.94
N LEU A 138 -12.26 19.62 0.20
CA LEU A 138 -11.73 20.18 -1.04
C LEU A 138 -12.48 19.69 -2.29
N GLY A 139 -13.55 18.92 -2.12
CA GLY A 139 -14.33 18.34 -3.20
C GLY A 139 -13.48 17.46 -4.12
N THR A 140 -13.68 17.62 -5.42
CA THR A 140 -12.98 16.85 -6.47
C THR A 140 -11.73 17.55 -6.98
N MET A 141 -11.18 18.53 -6.25
CA MET A 141 -10.00 19.28 -6.70
C MET A 141 -8.82 18.34 -6.94
N THR A 142 -8.12 18.51 -8.05
CA THR A 142 -6.95 17.69 -8.36
C THR A 142 -5.67 18.23 -7.72
N VAL A 143 -4.62 17.41 -7.67
CA VAL A 143 -3.28 17.86 -7.25
C VAL A 143 -2.80 19.03 -8.11
N GLY A 144 -2.97 18.95 -9.44
CA GLY A 144 -2.55 20.00 -10.37
C GLY A 144 -3.30 21.32 -10.15
N GLU A 145 -4.61 21.26 -9.93
CA GLU A 145 -5.44 22.43 -9.61
C GLU A 145 -5.04 23.05 -8.27
N TYR A 146 -4.81 22.23 -7.25
CA TYR A 146 -4.35 22.70 -5.94
C TYR A 146 -3.00 23.40 -6.02
N LEU A 147 -2.06 22.86 -6.80
CA LEU A 147 -0.74 23.46 -7.01
C LEU A 147 -0.86 24.85 -7.66
N SER A 148 -1.69 24.94 -8.70
CA SER A 148 -1.91 26.18 -9.45
C SER A 148 -2.62 27.23 -8.60
N ARG A 149 -3.71 26.85 -7.91
CA ARG A 149 -4.52 27.74 -7.08
C ARG A 149 -3.72 28.37 -5.93
N ASN A 150 -2.81 27.61 -5.33
CA ASN A 150 -1.98 28.08 -4.21
C ASN A 150 -0.64 28.69 -4.66
N GLY A 151 -0.39 28.79 -5.96
CA GLY A 151 0.82 29.43 -6.52
C GLY A 151 2.12 28.74 -6.09
N TYR A 152 2.15 27.41 -6.10
CA TYR A 152 3.39 26.65 -5.87
C TYR A 152 4.33 26.73 -7.07
N GLY A 153 5.64 26.83 -6.82
CA GLY A 153 6.63 26.96 -7.88
C GLY A 153 6.89 25.66 -8.65
N THR A 154 7.33 25.78 -9.91
CA THR A 154 7.65 24.64 -10.78
C THR A 154 8.63 23.66 -10.14
N ALA A 155 9.66 24.14 -9.45
CA ALA A 155 10.63 23.27 -8.80
C ALA A 155 9.99 22.41 -7.68
N PHE A 156 9.04 22.96 -6.93
CA PHE A 156 8.27 22.18 -5.95
C PHE A 156 7.40 21.12 -6.61
N SER A 157 6.65 21.50 -7.65
CA SER A 157 5.76 20.57 -8.35
C SER A 157 6.56 19.45 -9.03
N GLU A 158 7.55 19.79 -9.85
CA GLU A 158 8.24 18.85 -10.74
C GLU A 158 9.43 18.12 -10.12
N HIS A 159 9.99 18.62 -9.03
CA HIS A 159 11.15 17.98 -8.38
C HIS A 159 10.86 17.46 -6.97
N TYR A 160 9.66 17.70 -6.42
CA TYR A 160 9.27 17.18 -5.11
C TYR A 160 7.91 16.48 -5.14
N LEU A 161 6.81 17.21 -5.31
CA LEU A 161 5.48 16.65 -5.03
C LEU A 161 5.07 15.59 -6.05
N LEU A 162 5.15 15.90 -7.35
CA LEU A 162 4.74 14.95 -8.39
C LEU A 162 5.64 13.71 -8.44
N PRO A 163 6.98 13.82 -8.37
CA PRO A 163 7.85 12.63 -8.30
C PRO A 163 7.62 11.77 -7.07
N MET A 164 7.36 12.38 -5.90
CA MET A 164 7.06 11.65 -4.67
C MET A 164 5.75 10.87 -4.81
N GLY A 165 4.69 11.52 -5.30
CA GLY A 165 3.41 10.86 -5.55
C GLY A 165 3.52 9.74 -6.58
N ALA A 166 4.17 10.01 -7.72
CA ALA A 166 4.44 9.02 -8.75
C ALA A 166 5.14 7.76 -8.19
N ALA A 167 6.10 7.93 -7.27
CA ALA A 167 6.80 6.81 -6.63
C ALA A 167 5.90 6.01 -5.68
N ILE A 168 5.03 6.67 -4.91
CA ILE A 168 4.12 6.01 -3.95
C ILE A 168 3.02 5.22 -4.68
N TRP A 169 2.43 5.79 -5.72
CA TRP A 169 1.32 5.18 -6.46
C TRP A 169 1.74 4.48 -7.75
N SER A 170 3.04 4.38 -8.02
CA SER A 170 3.61 3.72 -9.20
C SER A 170 2.95 4.16 -10.52
N CYS A 171 2.77 5.47 -10.69
CA CYS A 171 2.12 6.05 -11.86
C CYS A 171 2.94 7.20 -12.46
N PRO A 172 2.70 7.57 -13.73
CA PRO A 172 3.31 8.77 -14.30
C PRO A 172 2.94 10.03 -13.50
N THR A 173 3.84 11.03 -13.48
CA THR A 173 3.61 12.29 -12.77
C THR A 173 2.38 13.05 -13.25
N GLY A 174 2.04 12.95 -14.54
CA GLY A 174 0.81 13.53 -15.10
C GLY A 174 -0.44 12.88 -14.52
N THR A 175 -0.46 11.55 -14.45
CA THR A 175 -1.56 10.80 -13.83
C THR A 175 -1.72 11.14 -12.35
N PHE A 176 -0.61 11.28 -11.61
CA PHE A 176 -0.66 11.72 -10.22
C PHE A 176 -1.21 13.14 -10.07
N ALA A 177 -0.95 14.04 -11.04
CA ALA A 177 -1.47 15.40 -11.00
C ALA A 177 -3.01 15.44 -11.07
N ASP A 178 -3.64 14.41 -11.64
CA ASP A 178 -5.10 14.29 -11.77
C ASP A 178 -5.75 13.64 -10.53
N PHE A 179 -4.97 13.18 -9.55
CA PHE A 179 -5.52 12.55 -8.34
C PHE A 179 -6.26 13.59 -7.47
N PRO A 180 -7.32 13.19 -6.74
CA PRO A 180 -7.97 14.07 -5.78
C PRO A 180 -7.02 14.51 -4.68
N ILE A 181 -6.79 15.83 -4.52
CA ILE A 181 -5.84 16.35 -3.55
C ILE A 181 -6.23 16.01 -2.10
N GLN A 182 -7.53 15.94 -1.81
CA GLN A 182 -8.05 15.56 -0.49
C GLN A 182 -7.46 14.22 -0.03
N PHE A 183 -7.53 13.21 -0.90
CA PHE A 183 -7.00 11.87 -0.64
C PHE A 183 -5.48 11.91 -0.39
N ILE A 184 -4.75 12.73 -1.15
CA ILE A 184 -3.29 12.88 -0.99
C ILE A 184 -2.94 13.51 0.36
N LEU A 185 -3.63 14.59 0.74
CA LEU A 185 -3.37 15.28 2.01
C LEU A 185 -3.68 14.39 3.21
N GLU A 186 -4.80 13.67 3.18
CA GLU A 186 -5.14 12.69 4.21
C GLU A 186 -4.10 11.58 4.31
N PHE A 187 -3.69 11.01 3.17
CA PHE A 187 -2.63 10.00 3.14
C PHE A 187 -1.32 10.55 3.71
N TYR A 188 -0.89 11.73 3.28
CA TYR A 188 0.37 12.33 3.70
C TYR A 188 0.34 12.67 5.19
N ARG A 189 -0.80 13.13 5.73
CA ARG A 189 -0.98 13.36 7.17
C ARG A 189 -0.88 12.05 7.95
N ASN A 190 -1.62 11.02 7.56
CA ASN A 190 -1.65 9.73 8.24
C ASN A 190 -0.26 9.08 8.26
N HIS A 191 0.53 9.26 7.20
CA HIS A 191 1.88 8.70 7.06
C HIS A 191 3.00 9.61 7.58
N GLY A 192 2.67 10.78 8.14
CA GLY A 192 3.65 11.73 8.68
C GLY A 192 4.51 12.43 7.63
N LEU A 193 4.10 12.40 6.36
CA LEU A 193 4.80 13.06 5.23
C LEU A 193 4.62 14.58 5.25
N LEU A 194 3.58 15.10 5.89
CA LEU A 194 3.42 16.54 6.18
C LEU A 194 4.18 17.00 7.42
N SER A 195 4.80 16.07 8.17
CA SER A 195 5.49 16.37 9.44
C SER A 195 7.01 16.26 9.31
N LEU A 196 7.72 17.16 9.99
CA LEU A 196 9.20 17.11 10.10
C LEU A 196 9.66 16.27 11.30
N THR A 197 8.81 16.12 12.31
CA THR A 197 9.08 15.38 13.55
C THR A 197 7.93 14.40 13.82
N ASN A 198 8.12 13.50 14.80
CA ASN A 198 7.09 12.54 15.23
C ASN A 198 6.49 11.71 14.08
N ARG A 199 7.35 11.25 13.17
CA ARG A 199 6.98 10.35 12.07
C ARG A 199 6.74 8.93 12.61
N PRO A 200 5.82 8.17 12.00
CA PRO A 200 5.60 6.80 12.41
C PRO A 200 6.86 5.94 12.16
N GLN A 201 7.11 4.96 13.03
CA GLN A 201 8.20 4.02 12.80
C GLN A 201 7.75 2.99 11.76
N TRP A 202 8.50 2.90 10.67
CA TRP A 202 8.27 1.90 9.62
C TRP A 202 8.95 0.59 9.97
N TYR A 203 8.33 -0.51 9.55
CA TYR A 203 8.81 -1.86 9.73
C TYR A 203 8.68 -2.63 8.42
N THR A 204 9.55 -3.61 8.22
CA THR A 204 9.41 -4.63 7.19
C THR A 204 9.48 -6.03 7.81
N ILE A 205 9.03 -7.05 7.10
CA ILE A 205 9.02 -8.44 7.56
C ILE A 205 10.29 -9.12 7.08
N PRO A 206 11.20 -9.56 7.97
CA PRO A 206 12.40 -10.29 7.55
C PRO A 206 12.04 -11.56 6.79
N GLY A 207 12.55 -11.68 5.56
CA GLY A 207 12.25 -12.78 4.64
C GLY A 207 10.99 -12.58 3.80
N GLY A 208 10.35 -11.41 3.87
CA GLY A 208 9.26 -11.02 2.99
C GLY A 208 7.85 -11.29 3.52
N SER A 209 6.88 -10.63 2.90
CA SER A 209 5.44 -10.73 3.15
C SER A 209 4.89 -12.16 3.03
N ARG A 210 5.47 -13.00 2.17
CA ARG A 210 5.12 -14.43 2.04
C ARG A 210 5.11 -15.16 3.39
N ARG A 211 5.97 -14.78 4.34
CA ARG A 211 6.04 -15.44 5.65
C ARG A 211 4.76 -15.34 6.45
N TYR A 212 4.07 -14.21 6.44
CA TYR A 212 2.79 -14.14 7.14
C TYR A 212 1.68 -14.85 6.37
N VAL A 213 1.74 -14.84 5.03
CA VAL A 213 0.80 -15.57 4.18
C VAL A 213 0.87 -17.07 4.47
N GLU A 214 2.07 -17.63 4.57
CA GLU A 214 2.28 -19.04 4.96
C GLU A 214 1.76 -19.31 6.37
N ARG A 215 2.10 -18.46 7.36
CA ARG A 215 1.70 -18.66 8.76
C ARG A 215 0.20 -18.53 8.98
N ILE A 216 -0.45 -17.56 8.33
CA ILE A 216 -1.88 -17.32 8.51
C ILE A 216 -2.72 -18.44 7.87
N SER A 217 -2.27 -18.97 6.72
CA SER A 217 -3.00 -19.99 5.97
C SER A 217 -2.77 -21.41 6.46
N ALA A 218 -1.63 -21.69 7.13
CA ALA A 218 -1.25 -23.03 7.57
C ALA A 218 -2.37 -23.85 8.27
N PRO A 219 -3.19 -23.29 9.19
CA PRO A 219 -4.23 -24.06 9.88
C PRO A 219 -5.37 -24.56 8.97
N PHE A 220 -5.56 -23.95 7.80
CA PHE A 220 -6.69 -24.22 6.89
C PHE A 220 -6.25 -24.33 5.43
N MET A 221 -4.96 -24.60 5.17
CA MET A 221 -4.41 -24.69 3.82
C MET A 221 -5.16 -25.67 2.93
N THR A 222 -5.60 -26.81 3.49
CA THR A 222 -6.37 -27.84 2.77
C THR A 222 -7.79 -27.41 2.40
N ARG A 223 -8.26 -26.27 2.92
CA ARG A 223 -9.57 -25.67 2.62
C ARG A 223 -9.48 -24.56 1.56
N ILE A 224 -8.28 -24.28 1.05
CA ILE A 224 -8.04 -23.29 0.00
C ILE A 224 -8.00 -24.00 -1.36
N ARG A 225 -8.82 -23.53 -2.29
CA ARG A 225 -8.85 -23.99 -3.68
C ARG A 225 -8.19 -22.93 -4.55
N THR A 226 -6.91 -23.14 -4.87
CA THR A 226 -6.16 -22.31 -5.83
C THR A 226 -6.50 -22.72 -7.26
N SER A 227 -6.15 -21.87 -8.24
CA SER A 227 -6.49 -22.07 -9.66
C SER A 227 -7.98 -22.34 -9.88
N SER A 228 -8.81 -21.81 -9.00
CA SER A 228 -10.26 -22.06 -8.93
C SER A 228 -11.01 -20.74 -9.01
N PRO A 229 -10.92 -20.01 -10.14
CA PRO A 229 -11.63 -18.75 -10.30
C PRO A 229 -13.14 -18.99 -10.17
N VAL A 230 -13.78 -18.21 -9.30
CA VAL A 230 -15.24 -18.22 -9.17
C VAL A 230 -15.83 -17.53 -10.39
N GLN A 231 -16.75 -18.21 -11.06
CA GLN A 231 -17.39 -17.73 -12.29
C GLN A 231 -18.80 -17.21 -12.02
N ARG A 232 -19.47 -17.74 -11.00
CA ARG A 232 -20.85 -17.37 -10.67
C ARG A 232 -21.12 -17.58 -9.19
N VAL A 233 -21.86 -16.65 -8.60
CA VAL A 233 -22.41 -16.75 -7.25
C VAL A 233 -23.90 -16.45 -7.32
N GLU A 234 -24.72 -17.34 -6.80
CA GLU A 234 -26.19 -17.20 -6.81
C GLU A 234 -26.71 -17.39 -5.40
N ARG A 235 -27.59 -16.49 -4.96
CA ARG A 235 -28.24 -16.58 -3.65
C ARG A 235 -29.73 -16.82 -3.84
N ASP A 236 -30.28 -17.74 -3.05
CA ASP A 236 -31.72 -17.99 -2.96
C ASP A 236 -32.14 -18.07 -1.48
N ALA A 237 -33.36 -18.52 -1.21
CA ALA A 237 -33.92 -18.57 0.14
C ALA A 237 -33.18 -19.54 1.09
N GLU A 238 -32.47 -20.53 0.56
CA GLU A 238 -31.82 -21.60 1.33
C GLU A 238 -30.29 -21.40 1.47
N GLY A 239 -29.70 -20.36 0.88
CA GLY A 239 -28.26 -20.08 0.96
C GLY A 239 -27.64 -19.62 -0.35
N VAL A 240 -26.38 -20.01 -0.58
CA VAL A 240 -25.53 -19.53 -1.67
C VAL A 240 -24.93 -20.68 -2.46
N THR A 241 -25.12 -20.66 -3.78
CA THR A 241 -24.42 -21.53 -4.74
C THR A 241 -23.21 -20.80 -5.31
N VAL A 242 -22.04 -21.43 -5.25
CA VAL A 242 -20.79 -20.92 -5.84
C VAL A 242 -20.33 -21.90 -6.92
N SER A 243 -20.11 -21.39 -8.13
CA SER A 243 -19.59 -22.12 -9.28
C SER A 243 -18.15 -21.68 -9.57
N ALA A 244 -17.19 -22.60 -9.49
CA ALA A 244 -15.77 -22.32 -9.68
C ALA A 244 -15.07 -23.50 -10.36
N ALA A 245 -14.29 -23.23 -11.40
CA ALA A 245 -13.52 -24.24 -12.16
C ALA A 245 -14.32 -25.50 -12.58
N GLY A 246 -15.60 -25.34 -12.91
CA GLY A 246 -16.49 -26.45 -13.29
C GLY A 246 -17.14 -27.19 -12.11
N ASP A 247 -16.73 -26.91 -10.88
CA ASP A 247 -17.37 -27.42 -9.67
C ASP A 247 -18.46 -26.46 -9.18
N VAL A 248 -19.54 -27.03 -8.65
CA VAL A 248 -20.63 -26.30 -8.01
C VAL A 248 -20.70 -26.72 -6.55
N SER A 249 -20.73 -25.76 -5.64
CA SER A 249 -20.76 -26.02 -4.20
C SER A 249 -21.74 -25.11 -3.49
N ARG A 250 -22.44 -25.66 -2.49
CA ARG A 250 -23.45 -24.95 -1.70
C ARG A 250 -22.88 -24.51 -0.35
N PHE A 251 -23.27 -23.31 0.07
CA PHE A 251 -22.83 -22.62 1.28
C PHE A 251 -24.01 -21.93 1.97
N ASP A 252 -23.90 -21.69 3.26
CA ASP A 252 -24.85 -20.87 4.02
C ASP A 252 -24.60 -19.39 3.74
N GLU A 253 -23.32 -18.99 3.70
CA GLU A 253 -22.90 -17.60 3.49
C GLU A 253 -21.71 -17.49 2.54
N VAL A 254 -21.53 -16.30 1.97
CA VAL A 254 -20.41 -15.95 1.09
C VAL A 254 -19.80 -14.62 1.50
N ILE A 255 -18.46 -14.54 1.47
CA ILE A 255 -17.67 -13.32 1.70
C ILE A 255 -16.86 -13.04 0.44
N PHE A 256 -17.07 -11.87 -0.15
CA PHE A 256 -16.22 -11.38 -1.25
C PHE A 256 -15.03 -10.63 -0.66
N ALA A 257 -13.83 -11.16 -0.89
CA ALA A 257 -12.54 -10.60 -0.51
C ALA A 257 -11.68 -10.27 -1.75
N CYS A 258 -12.33 -10.03 -2.89
CA CYS A 258 -11.77 -9.62 -4.17
C CYS A 258 -12.04 -8.13 -4.46
N HIS A 259 -11.54 -7.62 -5.59
CA HIS A 259 -11.83 -6.25 -5.99
C HIS A 259 -13.30 -6.07 -6.38
N SER A 260 -13.83 -4.84 -6.25
CA SER A 260 -15.25 -4.57 -6.50
C SER A 260 -15.66 -4.78 -7.95
N ASP A 261 -14.79 -4.48 -8.91
CA ASP A 261 -14.98 -4.74 -10.33
C ASP A 261 -14.94 -6.24 -10.68
N GLN A 262 -14.40 -7.09 -9.80
CA GLN A 262 -14.43 -8.55 -9.92
C GLN A 262 -15.68 -9.15 -9.26
N ALA A 263 -16.29 -8.44 -8.32
CA ALA A 263 -17.46 -8.91 -7.57
C ALA A 263 -18.80 -8.56 -8.25
N LEU A 264 -18.83 -7.45 -8.99
CA LEU A 264 -20.01 -6.90 -9.69
C LEU A 264 -20.12 -7.44 -11.12
#